data_AF-A0A432XSH8-F1
#
_entry.id   AF-A0A432XSH8-F1
#
_cell.length_a   1.000
_cell.length_b   1.000
_cell.length_c   1.000
_cell.angle_alpha   90.00
_cell.angle_beta   90.00
_cell.angle_gamma   90.00
#
_symmetry.space_group_name_H-M   'P 1'
#
loop_
_entity.id
_entity.type
_entity.pdbx_description
1 polymer ?
#
loop_
_entity_poly.entity_id
_entity_poly.type
_entity_poly.pdbx_seq_one_letter_code
_entity_poly.pdbx_strand_id
1 'polypeptide(L)'
;MIQDFKNAANLFYGESLGDLMYGFLQELCEKAFNNKVNAEVPIVMTTAQSAYNRFSGWYNSESHTIELVNHLCKSSKGGLVAKDNKEILLTLAHEFCHLYQFKALGGTNSKRGPHRCKNWYESITLASPFVCGVDISGLCKPLKSVRENGKIRKVSNEKSLTESELTHWPRSIIELLRQGDERFKDRAVEGLCELLI
;
A
#
# COMPACT_ATOMS: atom_id res chain seq x y z
N MET A 1 -21.03 -15.06 5.27
CA MET A 1 -21.92 -13.98 4.79
C MET A 1 -21.01 -12.82 4.43
N ILE A 2 -20.82 -12.55 3.13
CA ILE A 2 -19.99 -11.44 2.67
C ILE A 2 -20.85 -10.18 2.82
N GLN A 3 -20.55 -9.34 3.79
CA GLN A 3 -21.18 -8.01 3.89
C GLN A 3 -20.54 -7.10 2.84
N ASP A 4 -21.36 -6.37 2.09
CA ASP A 4 -20.89 -5.26 1.25
C ASP A 4 -19.96 -4.37 2.05
N PHE A 5 -18.83 -4.00 1.45
CA PHE A 5 -17.77 -3.23 2.10
C PHE A 5 -18.31 -2.00 2.83
N LYS A 6 -19.19 -1.25 2.18
CA LYS A 6 -19.84 -0.06 2.74
C LYS A 6 -20.59 -0.38 4.03
N ASN A 7 -21.34 -1.49 4.04
CA ASN A 7 -22.10 -1.91 5.21
C ASN A 7 -21.19 -2.38 6.35
N ALA A 8 -20.08 -3.09 6.04
CA ALA A 8 -19.09 -3.47 7.03
C ALA A 8 -18.40 -2.23 7.62
N ALA A 9 -17.92 -1.31 6.79
CA ALA A 9 -17.25 -0.10 7.24
C ALA A 9 -18.19 0.79 8.06
N ASN A 10 -19.44 0.97 7.63
CA ASN A 10 -20.46 1.75 8.35
C ASN A 10 -20.80 1.12 9.72
N LEU A 11 -20.84 -0.22 9.81
CA LEU A 11 -21.12 -0.94 11.06
C LEU A 11 -20.02 -0.73 12.12
N PHE A 12 -18.76 -0.67 11.69
CA PHE A 12 -17.62 -0.59 12.62
C PHE A 12 -17.12 0.83 12.90
N TYR A 13 -17.28 1.74 11.95
CA TYR A 13 -16.72 3.10 12.02
C TYR A 13 -17.76 4.22 12.00
N GLY A 14 -19.04 3.87 11.83
CA GLY A 14 -20.11 4.83 11.54
C GLY A 14 -20.20 5.19 10.06
N GLU A 15 -21.39 5.61 9.62
CA GLU A 15 -21.71 5.84 8.20
C GLU A 15 -20.75 6.82 7.52
N SER A 16 -20.33 7.88 8.22
CA SER A 16 -19.44 8.89 7.65
C SER A 16 -18.04 8.37 7.31
N LEU A 17 -17.48 7.44 8.09
CA LEU A 17 -16.13 6.94 7.87
C LEU A 17 -16.13 5.75 6.90
N GLY A 18 -17.18 4.93 6.89
CA GLY A 18 -17.30 3.90 5.86
C GLY A 18 -17.54 4.46 4.46
N ASP A 19 -18.32 5.54 4.34
CA ASP A 19 -18.48 6.29 3.09
C ASP A 19 -17.15 6.89 2.62
N LEU A 20 -16.36 7.46 3.54
CA LEU A 20 -15.02 8.00 3.25
C LEU A 20 -14.08 6.91 2.70
N MET A 21 -14.01 5.77 3.37
CA MET A 21 -13.14 4.66 2.95
C MET A 21 -13.59 4.11 1.58
N TYR A 22 -14.89 4.04 1.31
CA TYR A 22 -15.41 3.56 0.03
C TYR A 22 -15.12 4.53 -1.10
N GLY A 23 -15.40 5.82 -0.90
CA GLY A 23 -15.09 6.86 -1.88
C GLY A 23 -13.60 6.87 -2.23
N PHE A 24 -12.73 6.76 -1.23
CA PHE A 24 -11.29 6.66 -1.44
C PHE A 24 -10.90 5.44 -2.31
N LEU A 25 -11.43 4.26 -2.01
CA LEU A 25 -11.13 3.06 -2.80
C LEU A 25 -11.70 3.13 -4.22
N GLN A 26 -12.88 3.74 -4.39
CA GLN A 26 -13.48 3.95 -5.70
C GLN A 26 -12.60 4.86 -6.56
N GLU A 27 -12.14 5.98 -6.01
CA GLU A 27 -11.21 6.87 -6.71
C GLU A 27 -9.87 6.19 -7.02
N LEU A 28 -9.34 5.39 -6.08
CA LEU A 28 -8.10 4.63 -6.31
C LEU A 28 -8.27 3.63 -7.47
N CYS A 29 -9.41 2.93 -7.55
CA CYS A 29 -9.72 2.02 -8.65
C CYS A 29 -9.76 2.75 -9.99
N GLU A 30 -10.47 3.88 -10.04
CA GLU A 30 -10.68 4.63 -11.26
C GLU A 30 -9.39 5.30 -11.73
N LYS A 31 -8.80 6.14 -10.86
CA LYS A 31 -7.68 7.03 -11.21
C LYS A 31 -6.36 6.30 -11.34
N ALA A 32 -6.13 5.26 -10.53
CA ALA A 32 -4.83 4.58 -10.48
C ALA A 32 -4.83 3.23 -11.22
N PHE A 33 -5.93 2.47 -11.11
CA PHE A 33 -6.00 1.10 -11.62
C PHE A 33 -6.88 0.92 -12.85
N ASN A 34 -7.47 1.99 -13.40
CA ASN A 34 -8.37 1.96 -14.55
C ASN A 34 -9.45 0.87 -14.40
N ASN A 35 -10.03 0.73 -13.20
CA ASN A 35 -11.08 -0.23 -12.85
C ASN A 35 -10.75 -1.72 -13.11
N LYS A 36 -9.48 -2.10 -13.18
CA LYS A 36 -9.05 -3.51 -13.27
C LYS A 36 -9.27 -4.30 -11.97
N VAL A 37 -9.50 -3.59 -10.87
CA VAL A 37 -9.98 -4.10 -9.58
C VAL A 37 -11.15 -3.22 -9.15
N ASN A 38 -12.06 -3.76 -8.33
CA ASN A 38 -13.26 -3.06 -7.88
C ASN A 38 -13.14 -2.65 -6.40
N ALA A 39 -13.82 -1.56 -6.02
CA ALA A 39 -13.88 -1.11 -4.63
C ALA A 39 -14.76 -2.01 -3.74
N GLU A 40 -15.55 -2.90 -4.34
CA GLU A 40 -16.40 -3.92 -3.67
C GLU A 40 -15.59 -5.13 -3.18
N VAL A 41 -14.39 -4.89 -2.65
CA VAL A 41 -13.55 -5.94 -2.07
C VAL A 41 -14.01 -6.18 -0.65
N PRO A 42 -14.21 -7.44 -0.22
CA PRO A 42 -14.61 -7.69 1.15
C PRO A 42 -13.50 -7.22 2.08
N ILE A 43 -13.80 -6.23 2.92
CA ILE A 43 -12.91 -5.81 3.99
C ILE A 43 -13.44 -6.39 5.29
N VAL A 44 -12.60 -7.19 5.94
CA VAL A 44 -12.93 -7.86 7.19
C VAL A 44 -12.30 -7.06 8.32
N MET A 45 -13.12 -6.65 9.27
CA MET A 45 -12.63 -6.07 10.52
C MET A 45 -12.28 -7.21 11.47
N THR A 46 -11.02 -7.27 11.89
CA THR A 46 -10.55 -8.29 12.83
C THR A 46 -10.21 -7.66 14.18
N THR A 47 -10.75 -8.24 15.25
CA THR A 47 -10.40 -7.93 16.65
C THR A 47 -9.35 -8.90 17.18
N ALA A 48 -8.99 -9.92 16.41
CA ALA A 48 -8.11 -10.99 16.86
C ALA A 48 -6.72 -10.42 17.10
N GLN A 49 -6.32 -10.27 18.37
CA GLN A 49 -4.92 -10.12 18.73
C GLN A 49 -4.27 -11.51 18.67
N SER A 50 -3.66 -11.87 17.55
CA SER A 50 -2.60 -12.88 17.63
C SER A 50 -1.38 -12.24 18.31
N ALA A 51 -0.56 -13.03 19.01
CA ALA A 51 0.71 -12.57 19.58
C ALA A 51 1.71 -12.01 18.52
N TYR A 52 1.34 -12.08 17.23
CA TYR A 52 2.12 -11.66 16.07
C TYR A 52 1.51 -10.46 15.32
N ASN A 53 0.38 -9.90 15.76
CA ASN A 53 -0.26 -8.78 15.04
C ASN A 53 0.51 -7.47 15.24
N ARG A 54 1.47 -7.23 14.36
CA ARG A 54 2.31 -6.02 14.28
C ARG A 54 1.82 -5.00 13.25
N PHE A 55 0.84 -5.36 12.43
CA PHE A 55 0.40 -4.59 11.26
C PHE A 55 -1.00 -4.01 11.47
N SER A 56 -1.29 -2.87 10.83
CA SER A 56 -2.60 -2.20 10.88
C SER A 56 -3.64 -2.88 9.98
N GLY A 57 -3.20 -3.69 9.03
CA GLY A 57 -4.03 -4.55 8.18
C GLY A 57 -3.17 -5.49 7.35
N TRP A 58 -3.83 -6.38 6.59
CA TRP A 58 -3.19 -7.23 5.59
C TRP A 58 -4.17 -7.64 4.49
N TYR A 59 -3.67 -7.83 3.28
CA TYR A 59 -4.38 -8.52 2.22
C TYR A 59 -4.26 -10.05 2.36
N ASN A 60 -5.39 -10.75 2.36
CA ASN A 60 -5.47 -12.20 2.34
C ASN A 60 -5.67 -12.69 0.90
N SER A 61 -4.65 -13.36 0.35
CA SER A 61 -4.67 -13.85 -1.04
C SER A 61 -5.60 -15.03 -1.28
N GLU A 62 -5.95 -15.81 -0.25
CA GLU A 62 -6.82 -16.98 -0.40
C GLU A 62 -8.29 -16.58 -0.52
N SER A 63 -8.72 -15.64 0.32
CA SER A 63 -10.07 -15.11 0.35
C SER A 63 -10.24 -13.85 -0.51
N HIS A 64 -9.15 -13.28 -1.03
CA HIS A 64 -9.12 -11.98 -1.71
C HIS A 64 -9.76 -10.86 -0.89
N THR A 65 -9.51 -10.86 0.41
CA THR A 65 -10.06 -9.87 1.35
C THR A 65 -8.97 -8.97 1.90
N ILE A 66 -9.33 -7.75 2.28
CA ILE A 66 -8.44 -6.88 3.07
C ILE A 66 -8.89 -7.00 4.52
N GLU A 67 -7.99 -7.38 5.41
CA GLU A 67 -8.28 -7.50 6.84
C GLU A 67 -7.70 -6.27 7.55
N LEU A 68 -8.56 -5.45 8.17
CA LEU A 68 -8.13 -4.30 8.96
C LEU A 68 -8.24 -4.61 10.44
N VAL A 69 -7.19 -4.29 11.19
CA VAL A 69 -7.18 -4.52 12.63
C VAL A 69 -7.98 -3.42 13.33
N ASN A 70 -9.08 -3.84 13.95
CA ASN A 70 -9.98 -2.97 14.71
C ASN A 70 -9.21 -2.35 15.88
N HIS A 71 -9.36 -1.05 16.10
CA HIS A 71 -8.38 -0.10 16.67
C HIS A 71 -8.15 -0.22 18.18
N LEU A 72 -8.48 -1.37 18.76
CA LEU A 72 -8.43 -1.64 20.18
C LEU A 72 -7.62 -2.89 20.43
N CYS A 73 -6.32 -2.71 20.59
CA CYS A 73 -5.69 -3.00 21.88
C CYS A 73 -4.20 -2.66 21.76
N LYS A 74 -3.73 -1.85 22.71
CA LYS A 74 -2.32 -1.56 23.01
C LYS A 74 -1.39 -2.58 22.37
N SER A 75 -0.59 -2.15 21.40
CA SER A 75 0.58 -2.95 21.04
C SER A 75 1.42 -3.09 22.30
N SER A 76 1.53 -4.30 22.84
CA SER A 76 2.46 -4.61 23.92
C SER A 76 3.93 -4.42 23.48
N LYS A 77 4.18 -4.08 22.20
CA LYS A 77 5.51 -3.98 21.57
C LYS A 77 5.66 -2.82 20.55
N GLY A 78 4.85 -1.76 20.62
CA GLY A 78 5.07 -0.52 19.85
C GLY A 78 4.67 -0.49 18.36
N GLY A 79 3.73 -1.33 17.92
CA GLY A 79 3.14 -1.26 16.57
C GLY A 79 2.34 0.02 16.32
N LEU A 80 2.37 0.51 15.08
CA LEU A 80 1.65 1.72 14.64
C LEU A 80 0.14 1.52 14.80
N VAL A 81 -0.45 2.33 15.67
CA VAL A 81 -1.90 2.50 15.80
C VAL A 81 -2.34 3.43 14.67
N ALA A 82 -3.34 3.06 13.86
CA ALA A 82 -3.97 4.03 12.97
C ALA A 82 -4.67 5.08 13.85
N LYS A 83 -4.04 6.25 14.00
CA LYS A 83 -4.43 7.31 14.96
C LYS A 83 -5.48 8.27 14.40
N ASP A 84 -5.67 8.26 13.08
CA ASP A 84 -6.55 9.16 12.34
C ASP A 84 -7.05 8.50 11.04
N ASN A 85 -8.03 9.14 10.38
CA ASN A 85 -8.59 8.66 9.12
C ASN A 85 -7.50 8.47 8.04
N LYS A 86 -6.49 9.35 8.02
CA LYS A 86 -5.38 9.29 7.06
C LYS A 86 -4.61 7.99 7.17
N GLU A 87 -4.26 7.53 8.36
CA GLU A 87 -3.55 6.25 8.54
C GLU A 87 -4.39 5.03 8.12
N ILE A 88 -5.72 5.10 8.25
CA ILE A 88 -6.62 4.07 7.73
C ILE A 88 -6.55 4.05 6.20
N LEU A 89 -6.69 5.20 5.55
CA LEU A 89 -6.64 5.32 4.09
C LEU A 89 -5.27 4.89 3.51
N LEU A 90 -4.17 5.23 4.18
CA LEU A 90 -2.83 4.79 3.78
C LEU A 90 -2.63 3.27 3.94
N THR A 91 -3.25 2.67 4.97
CA THR A 91 -3.27 1.20 5.12
C THR A 91 -4.08 0.56 4.00
N LEU A 92 -5.28 1.07 3.74
CA LEU A 92 -6.12 0.60 2.64
C LEU A 92 -5.38 0.67 1.31
N ALA A 93 -4.74 1.79 0.99
CA ALA A 93 -3.95 1.93 -0.24
C ALA A 93 -2.89 0.85 -0.39
N HIS A 94 -2.15 0.55 0.70
CA HIS A 94 -1.13 -0.51 0.71
C HIS A 94 -1.74 -1.88 0.39
N GLU A 95 -2.78 -2.28 1.14
CA GLU A 95 -3.38 -3.60 0.98
C GLU A 95 -4.11 -3.74 -0.37
N PHE A 96 -4.64 -2.64 -0.89
CA PHE A 96 -5.28 -2.61 -2.19
C PHE A 96 -4.27 -2.74 -3.35
N CYS A 97 -3.04 -2.24 -3.18
CA CYS A 97 -1.94 -2.52 -4.10
C CYS A 97 -1.59 -4.01 -4.15
N HIS A 98 -1.73 -4.74 -3.03
CA HIS A 98 -1.61 -6.21 -3.04
C HIS A 98 -2.77 -6.86 -3.79
N LEU A 99 -4.01 -6.43 -3.54
CA LEU A 99 -5.16 -6.91 -4.31
C LEU A 99 -4.91 -6.75 -5.83
N TYR A 100 -4.49 -5.58 -6.30
CA TYR A 100 -4.16 -5.36 -7.71
C TYR A 100 -3.02 -6.26 -8.19
N GLN A 101 -1.93 -6.38 -7.40
CA GLN A 101 -0.82 -7.27 -7.70
C GLN A 101 -1.27 -8.72 -7.93
N PHE A 102 -2.18 -9.23 -7.11
CA PHE A 102 -2.63 -10.62 -7.18
C PHE A 102 -3.76 -10.83 -8.19
N LYS A 103 -4.78 -9.97 -8.23
CA LYS A 103 -5.92 -10.12 -9.14
C LYS A 103 -5.64 -9.67 -10.57
N ALA A 104 -5.01 -8.51 -10.76
CA ALA A 104 -4.84 -7.93 -12.09
C ALA A 104 -3.51 -8.30 -12.75
N LEU A 105 -2.44 -8.45 -11.96
CA LEU A 105 -1.10 -8.76 -12.49
C LEU A 105 -0.71 -10.25 -12.37
N GLY A 106 -1.56 -11.08 -11.75
CA GLY A 106 -1.41 -12.53 -11.73
C GLY A 106 -0.56 -13.12 -10.60
N GLY A 107 -0.38 -12.40 -9.48
CA GLY A 107 0.36 -12.90 -8.32
C GLY A 107 1.82 -13.23 -8.62
N THR A 108 2.63 -13.45 -7.60
CA THR A 108 4.04 -13.85 -7.80
C THR A 108 4.47 -14.88 -6.79
N ASN A 109 4.92 -16.05 -7.25
CA ASN A 109 5.52 -17.12 -6.44
C ASN A 109 6.94 -16.78 -5.99
N SER A 110 7.14 -15.59 -5.42
CA SER A 110 8.45 -15.16 -4.94
C SER A 110 8.72 -15.73 -3.56
N LYS A 111 9.80 -16.51 -3.44
CA LYS A 111 10.34 -16.96 -2.15
C LYS A 111 10.81 -15.80 -1.25
N ARG A 112 10.94 -14.57 -1.80
CA ARG A 112 11.46 -13.40 -1.08
C ARG A 112 10.36 -12.48 -0.54
N GLY A 113 9.09 -12.86 -0.70
CA GLY A 113 7.94 -12.07 -0.26
C GLY A 113 7.31 -11.21 -1.38
N PRO A 114 6.04 -10.79 -1.21
CA PRO A 114 5.27 -10.11 -2.25
C PRO A 114 5.84 -8.73 -2.59
N HIS A 115 6.40 -8.00 -1.61
CA HIS A 115 6.95 -6.64 -1.77
C HIS A 115 8.25 -6.56 -2.59
N ARG A 116 8.86 -7.69 -2.95
CA ARG A 116 10.10 -7.71 -3.74
C ARG A 116 9.87 -8.08 -5.21
N CYS A 117 8.62 -8.10 -5.61
CA CYS A 117 8.19 -8.60 -6.91
C CYS A 117 7.96 -7.45 -7.88
N LYS A 118 8.17 -7.72 -9.18
CA LYS A 118 7.88 -6.74 -10.24
C LYS A 118 6.43 -6.23 -10.15
N ASN A 119 5.49 -7.14 -9.89
CA ASN A 119 4.06 -6.79 -9.80
C ASN A 119 3.74 -5.89 -8.59
N TRP A 120 4.47 -6.00 -7.48
CA TRP A 120 4.36 -5.04 -6.37
C TRP A 120 4.86 -3.66 -6.79
N TYR A 121 6.05 -3.60 -7.39
CA TYR A 121 6.60 -2.33 -7.89
C TYR A 121 5.70 -1.67 -8.92
N GLU A 122 5.07 -2.45 -9.79
CA GLU A 122 4.10 -1.98 -10.76
C GLU A 122 2.84 -1.43 -10.08
N SER A 123 2.27 -2.14 -9.11
CA SER A 123 1.06 -1.67 -8.41
C SER A 123 1.30 -0.35 -7.66
N ILE A 124 2.39 -0.23 -6.89
CA ILE A 124 2.69 1.02 -6.19
C ILE A 124 3.11 2.15 -7.12
N THR A 125 3.73 1.86 -8.28
CA THR A 125 4.06 2.89 -9.27
C THR A 125 2.78 3.51 -9.84
N LEU A 126 1.77 2.70 -10.15
CA LEU A 126 0.47 3.17 -10.63
C LEU A 126 -0.30 3.96 -9.56
N ALA A 127 -0.23 3.52 -8.30
CA ALA A 127 -0.93 4.17 -7.19
C ALA A 127 -0.27 5.45 -6.67
N SER A 128 1.04 5.62 -6.84
CA SER A 128 1.80 6.73 -6.24
C SER A 128 1.37 8.13 -6.67
N PRO A 129 1.05 8.39 -7.96
CA PRO A 129 0.48 9.66 -8.37
C PRO A 129 -0.75 10.07 -7.54
N PHE A 130 -1.67 9.14 -7.31
CA PHE A 130 -2.90 9.38 -6.58
C PHE A 130 -2.71 9.46 -5.05
N VAL A 131 -1.90 8.57 -4.49
CA VAL A 131 -1.76 8.43 -3.03
C VAL A 131 -0.67 9.36 -2.45
N CYS A 132 0.42 9.55 -3.18
CA CYS A 132 1.59 10.31 -2.72
C CYS A 132 1.80 11.63 -3.48
N GLY A 133 1.05 11.88 -4.56
CA GLY A 133 1.22 13.10 -5.37
C GLY A 133 2.50 13.12 -6.20
N VAL A 134 3.17 11.96 -6.36
CA VAL A 134 4.45 11.86 -7.08
C VAL A 134 4.53 10.64 -7.98
N ASP A 135 5.19 10.81 -9.12
CA ASP A 135 5.55 9.69 -9.99
C ASP A 135 6.85 9.02 -9.52
N ILE A 136 6.74 7.79 -9.02
CA ILE A 136 7.89 6.98 -8.61
C ILE A 136 8.44 6.08 -9.73
N SER A 137 7.94 6.25 -10.97
CA SER A 137 8.43 5.51 -12.12
C SER A 137 9.95 5.67 -12.29
N GLY A 138 10.62 4.55 -12.55
CA GLY A 138 12.08 4.51 -12.62
C GLY A 138 12.81 4.49 -11.27
N LEU A 139 12.15 4.80 -10.15
CA LEU A 139 12.72 4.69 -8.80
C LEU A 139 12.57 3.27 -8.21
N CYS A 140 11.67 2.44 -8.73
CA CYS A 140 11.42 1.07 -8.25
C CYS A 140 12.45 0.04 -8.75
N LYS A 141 13.75 0.37 -8.65
CA LYS A 141 14.89 -0.48 -9.06
C LYS A 141 15.96 -0.54 -7.97
N PRO A 142 15.66 -1.16 -6.81
CA PRO A 142 16.51 -1.07 -5.61
C PRO A 142 17.92 -1.65 -5.78
N LEU A 143 18.11 -2.55 -6.76
CA LEU A 143 19.38 -3.23 -7.00
C LEU A 143 19.85 -3.03 -8.45
N LYS A 144 21.14 -2.71 -8.62
CA LYS A 144 21.82 -2.69 -9.93
C LYS A 144 22.81 -3.84 -10.04
N SER A 145 23.03 -4.34 -11.26
CA SER A 145 24.07 -5.35 -11.54
C SER A 145 25.40 -4.65 -11.79
N VAL A 146 26.46 -5.07 -11.09
CA VAL A 146 27.83 -4.60 -11.31
C VAL A 146 28.71 -5.80 -11.59
N ARG A 147 29.66 -5.64 -12.52
CA ARG A 147 30.66 -6.67 -12.82
C ARG A 147 31.93 -6.37 -12.03
N GLU A 148 32.33 -7.30 -11.18
CA GLU A 148 33.49 -7.19 -10.31
C GLU A 148 34.28 -8.50 -10.38
N ASN A 149 35.56 -8.43 -10.75
CA ASN A 149 36.45 -9.59 -10.89
C ASN A 149 35.84 -10.72 -11.75
N GLY A 150 35.23 -10.37 -12.89
CA GLY A 150 34.59 -11.30 -13.81
C GLY A 150 33.22 -11.85 -13.36
N LYS A 151 32.77 -11.56 -12.14
CA LYS A 151 31.47 -12.02 -11.59
C LYS A 151 30.45 -10.89 -11.56
N ILE A 152 29.18 -11.21 -11.80
CA ILE A 152 28.08 -10.25 -11.65
C ILE A 152 27.58 -10.29 -10.22
N ARG A 153 27.55 -9.13 -9.56
CA ARG A 153 26.98 -8.94 -8.22
C ARG A 153 25.84 -7.93 -8.27
N LYS A 154 24.86 -8.09 -7.38
CA LYS A 154 23.80 -7.12 -7.15
C LYS A 154 24.21 -6.20 -6.01
N VAL A 155 24.17 -4.89 -6.25
CA VAL A 155 24.49 -3.87 -5.25
C VAL A 155 23.34 -2.85 -5.18
N SER A 156 23.29 -2.08 -4.10
CA SER A 156 22.29 -1.02 -3.93
C SER A 156 22.35 0.00 -5.08
N ASN A 157 21.20 0.50 -5.51
CA ASN A 157 21.09 1.56 -6.49
C ASN A 157 20.70 2.88 -5.82
N GLU A 158 21.68 3.73 -5.59
CA GLU A 158 21.52 5.04 -4.91
C GLU A 158 20.55 5.99 -5.63
N LYS A 159 20.30 5.79 -6.93
CA LYS A 159 19.33 6.58 -7.72
C LYS A 159 17.90 6.03 -7.62
N SER A 160 17.66 5.02 -6.79
CA SER A 160 16.39 4.34 -6.65
C SER A 160 15.95 4.29 -5.19
N LEU A 161 14.69 3.93 -4.99
CA LEU A 161 14.16 3.60 -3.68
C LEU A 161 14.74 2.25 -3.24
N THR A 162 15.07 2.15 -1.96
CA THR A 162 15.54 0.93 -1.30
C THR A 162 14.40 -0.09 -1.19
N GLU A 163 14.74 -1.36 -0.96
CA GLU A 163 13.71 -2.39 -0.70
C GLU A 163 12.83 -2.02 0.51
N SER A 164 13.42 -1.41 1.56
CA SER A 164 12.66 -0.99 2.74
C SER A 164 11.68 0.12 2.41
N GLU A 165 12.11 1.14 1.66
CA GLU A 165 11.23 2.23 1.24
C GLU A 165 10.08 1.70 0.36
N LEU A 166 10.37 0.79 -0.57
CA LEU A 166 9.34 0.17 -1.43
C LEU A 166 8.40 -0.76 -0.65
N THR A 167 8.89 -1.42 0.40
CA THR A 167 8.08 -2.31 1.25
C THR A 167 7.11 -1.53 2.13
N HIS A 168 7.49 -0.35 2.61
CA HIS A 168 6.67 0.45 3.52
C HIS A 168 5.90 1.59 2.83
N TRP A 169 5.80 1.54 1.50
CA TRP A 169 4.92 2.43 0.73
C TRP A 169 3.47 2.36 1.28
N PRO A 170 2.67 3.44 1.32
CA PRO A 170 2.98 4.80 0.87
C PRO A 170 3.73 5.64 1.91
N ARG A 171 3.77 5.20 3.18
CA ARG A 171 4.28 5.98 4.32
C ARG A 171 5.73 6.42 4.14
N SER A 172 6.57 5.51 3.66
CA SER A 172 7.98 5.78 3.35
C SER A 172 8.15 6.92 2.35
N ILE A 173 7.32 6.97 1.30
CA ILE A 173 7.39 8.01 0.27
C ILE A 173 6.95 9.35 0.84
N ILE A 174 5.85 9.37 1.58
CA ILE A 174 5.34 10.59 2.24
C ILE A 174 6.41 11.17 3.19
N GLU A 175 7.09 10.32 3.95
CA GLU A 175 8.16 10.76 4.86
C GLU A 175 9.37 11.32 4.10
N LEU A 176 9.82 10.66 3.03
CA LEU A 176 10.91 11.16 2.20
C LEU A 176 10.58 12.49 1.53
N LEU A 177 9.32 12.68 1.10
CA LEU A 177 8.86 13.95 0.54
C LEU A 177 8.90 15.08 1.57
N ARG A 178 8.47 14.81 2.82
CA ARG A 178 8.57 15.77 3.93
C ARG A 178 10.02 16.16 4.23
N GLN A 179 10.96 15.24 4.03
CA GLN A 179 12.39 15.46 4.22
C GLN A 179 13.05 16.15 3.02
N GLY A 180 12.33 16.37 1.92
CA GLY A 180 12.88 17.00 0.71
C GLY A 180 13.86 16.10 -0.05
N ASP A 181 13.62 14.79 -0.08
CA ASP A 181 14.52 13.85 -0.79
C ASP A 181 14.61 14.18 -2.29
N GLU A 182 15.84 14.44 -2.75
CA GLU A 182 16.17 14.88 -4.11
C GLU A 182 15.73 13.89 -5.20
N ARG A 183 15.50 12.61 -4.89
CA ARG A 183 15.00 11.64 -5.86
C ARG A 183 13.62 12.02 -6.40
N PHE A 184 12.85 12.84 -5.66
CA PHE A 184 11.52 13.32 -6.03
C PHE A 184 11.48 14.70 -6.69
N LYS A 185 12.65 15.33 -6.89
CA LYS A 185 12.72 16.61 -7.58
C LYS A 185 12.12 16.49 -8.99
N ASP A 186 11.24 17.43 -9.33
CA ASP A 186 10.51 17.49 -10.60
C ASP A 186 9.60 16.27 -10.90
N ARG A 187 9.19 15.52 -9.86
CA ARG A 187 8.29 14.35 -9.97
C ARG A 187 6.90 14.56 -9.38
N ALA A 188 6.61 15.76 -8.90
CA ALA A 188 5.27 16.12 -8.45
C ALA A 188 4.29 16.02 -9.62
N VAL A 189 3.12 15.45 -9.36
CA VAL A 189 2.05 15.30 -10.34
C VAL A 189 0.75 15.83 -9.78
N GLU A 190 -0.09 16.37 -10.65
CA GLU A 190 -1.48 16.67 -10.31
C GLU A 190 -2.20 15.33 -10.07
N GLY A 191 -2.84 15.16 -8.91
CA GLY A 191 -3.58 13.93 -8.62
C GLY A 191 -3.56 13.43 -7.18
N LEU A 192 -2.83 14.09 -6.26
CA LEU A 192 -2.90 13.74 -4.83
C LEU A 192 -4.36 13.78 -4.36
N CYS A 193 -4.83 12.67 -3.80
CA CYS A 193 -6.16 12.59 -3.21
C CYS A 193 -6.31 13.63 -2.09
N GLU A 194 -7.31 14.51 -2.20
CA GLU A 194 -7.58 15.56 -1.22
C GLU A 194 -7.89 14.98 0.17
N LEU A 195 -8.43 13.76 0.23
CA LEU A 195 -8.68 13.03 1.48
C LEU A 195 -7.41 12.65 2.24
N LEU A 196 -6.24 12.76 1.61
CA LEU A 196 -4.93 12.47 2.18
C LEU A 196 -4.11 13.72 2.52
N ILE A 197 -4.63 14.92 2.25
CA ILE A 197 -3.98 16.20 2.61
C ILE A 197 -4.14 16.42 4.12
#